data_AF-W4S1S8-F1
#
_entry.id   AF-W4S1S8-F1
#
_cell.length_a   1.000
_cell.length_b   1.000
_cell.length_c   1.000
_cell.angle_alpha   90.00
_cell.angle_beta   90.00
_cell.angle_gamma   90.00
#
_symmetry.space_group_name_H-M   'P 1'
#
loop_
_entity.id
_entity.type
_entity.pdbx_description
1 polymer ?
#
loop_
_entity_poly.entity_id
_entity_poly.type
_entity_poly.pdbx_seq_one_letter_code
_entity_poly.pdbx_strand_id
1 'polypeptide(L)'
;MGGTMRAKITFSMAILSIALAACGKTDKPAVNEDAARAQSETPTTVDNDQSAAANATPKTSNTPALSGVQDAQEYMCKNGVNGCKISGPFVANSEAEAKWLFSHGYPTEAELARLETLSLDQLKAESQAGNQAATVIYGKKTALNGPFYKGIGILRRAAVAGNLYAYYGLSDVYASDGENKNIVDSLAYLRLAYIVGDSKASGEIARRGLSSVENVVADERAASLYKTFSKYQRPSPRPIE
;
A
#
# COMPACT_ATOMS: atom_id res chain seq x y z
N MET A 1 26.54 -58.61 17.66
CA MET A 1 27.23 -57.64 18.55
C MET A 1 27.85 -56.56 17.66
N GLY A 2 27.20 -55.41 17.55
CA GLY A 2 27.67 -54.28 16.76
C GLY A 2 27.32 -53.01 17.52
N GLY A 3 28.31 -52.44 18.20
CA GLY A 3 28.15 -51.19 18.94
C GLY A 3 28.29 -50.00 18.00
N THR A 4 27.41 -49.03 18.15
CA THR A 4 27.53 -47.71 17.50
C THR A 4 27.59 -46.63 18.57
N MET A 5 28.70 -45.89 18.50
CA MET A 5 29.13 -44.83 19.40
C MET A 5 28.15 -43.66 19.42
N ARG A 6 27.88 -43.14 20.63
CA ARG A 6 27.22 -41.85 20.86
C ARG A 6 28.22 -40.71 20.64
N ALA A 7 28.01 -39.90 19.61
CA ALA A 7 28.72 -38.63 19.45
C ALA A 7 28.10 -37.55 20.34
N LYS A 8 28.87 -37.02 21.28
CA LYS A 8 28.53 -35.84 22.08
C LYS A 8 28.96 -34.59 21.31
N ILE A 9 28.03 -33.69 21.01
CA ILE A 9 28.33 -32.37 20.42
C ILE A 9 28.16 -31.32 21.52
N THR A 10 29.26 -30.71 21.93
CA THR A 10 29.37 -29.58 22.85
C THR A 10 29.04 -28.28 22.12
N PHE A 11 28.05 -27.53 22.61
CA PHE A 11 27.77 -26.15 22.19
C PHE A 11 28.60 -25.17 23.02
N SER A 12 29.48 -24.40 22.37
CA SER A 12 30.18 -23.27 22.99
C SER A 12 29.40 -21.97 22.76
N MET A 13 28.96 -21.36 23.85
CA MET A 13 28.47 -19.97 23.91
C MET A 13 29.62 -19.00 23.63
N ALA A 14 29.36 -17.97 22.81
CA ALA A 14 30.15 -16.75 22.80
C ALA A 14 29.20 -15.54 23.01
N ILE A 15 29.54 -14.77 24.03
CA ILE A 15 28.80 -13.65 24.63
C ILE A 15 29.35 -12.33 24.06
N LEU A 16 28.41 -11.44 23.71
CA LEU A 16 28.39 -9.97 23.90
C LEU A 16 29.61 -9.11 23.52
N SER A 17 29.36 -8.02 22.79
CA SER A 17 29.64 -6.67 23.29
C SER A 17 28.94 -5.57 22.49
N ILE A 18 28.45 -4.60 23.26
CA ILE A 18 27.73 -3.38 22.91
C ILE A 18 28.75 -2.26 22.69
N ALA A 19 28.48 -1.33 21.78
CA ALA A 19 29.07 0.00 21.82
C ALA A 19 28.02 1.06 21.44
N LEU A 20 27.64 1.89 22.43
CA LEU A 20 26.96 3.17 22.24
C LEU A 20 28.00 4.26 21.94
N ALA A 21 27.69 5.13 20.98
CA ALA A 21 28.18 6.50 20.87
C ALA A 21 27.26 7.24 19.89
N ALA A 22 26.94 8.52 19.97
CA ALA A 22 26.89 9.53 21.03
C ALA A 22 26.06 10.68 20.42
N CYS A 23 25.39 11.46 21.26
CA CYS A 23 24.61 12.63 20.84
C CYS A 23 25.50 13.74 20.23
N GLY A 24 24.97 14.47 19.24
CA GLY A 24 25.53 15.74 18.79
C GLY A 24 24.46 16.61 18.13
N LYS A 25 24.02 17.65 18.85
CA LYS A 25 23.09 18.70 18.39
C LYS A 25 23.81 19.61 17.39
N THR A 26 23.12 20.05 16.34
CA THR A 26 23.55 21.14 15.46
C THR A 26 22.70 22.37 15.71
N ASP A 27 23.33 23.40 16.28
CA ASP A 27 22.80 24.76 16.30
C ASP A 27 23.07 25.44 14.93
N LYS A 28 22.06 26.16 14.42
CA LYS A 28 22.14 27.11 13.31
C LYS A 28 21.82 28.48 13.90
N PRO A 29 22.56 29.55 13.59
CA PRO A 29 22.15 30.55 12.57
C PRO A 29 23.38 31.09 11.79
N ALA A 30 23.31 31.86 10.70
CA ALA A 30 22.48 33.03 10.43
C ALA A 30 22.40 33.35 8.93
N VAL A 31 21.34 34.08 8.61
CA VAL A 31 21.08 34.84 7.38
C VAL A 31 21.94 36.10 7.38
N ASN A 32 22.39 36.55 6.21
CA ASN A 32 22.42 37.97 5.87
C ASN A 32 22.37 38.16 4.35
N GLU A 33 21.33 38.87 3.94
CA GLU A 33 21.19 39.59 2.69
C GLU A 33 22.09 40.83 2.70
N ASP A 34 22.49 41.25 1.50
CA ASP A 34 22.74 42.62 1.01
C ASP A 34 23.93 42.60 0.04
N ALA A 35 24.02 43.40 -1.02
CA ALA A 35 23.10 44.10 -1.91
C ALA A 35 24.01 44.80 -2.93
N ALA A 36 23.49 45.02 -4.14
CA ALA A 36 23.97 45.99 -5.15
C ALA A 36 25.31 45.63 -5.86
N ARG A 37 25.54 45.99 -7.14
CA ARG A 37 24.96 47.06 -7.95
C ARG A 37 25.24 46.81 -9.45
N ALA A 38 24.28 47.25 -10.25
CA ALA A 38 24.20 47.53 -11.68
C ALA A 38 25.49 47.66 -12.53
N GLN A 39 25.38 47.32 -13.83
CA GLN A 39 25.32 48.34 -14.89
C GLN A 39 24.78 47.78 -16.23
N SER A 40 23.95 48.61 -16.86
CA SER A 40 23.31 48.48 -18.17
C SER A 40 24.29 48.65 -19.33
N GLU A 41 23.96 48.10 -20.50
CA GLU A 41 24.11 48.79 -21.79
C GLU A 41 23.16 48.17 -22.85
N THR A 42 22.51 49.04 -23.62
CA THR A 42 21.67 48.85 -24.82
C THR A 42 22.32 49.77 -25.91
N PRO A 43 21.97 49.81 -27.22
CA PRO A 43 20.90 49.13 -27.98
C PRO A 43 21.27 48.74 -29.44
N THR A 44 20.24 48.52 -30.28
CA THR A 44 20.18 48.42 -31.78
C THR A 44 20.41 47.01 -32.37
N THR A 45 19.65 46.50 -33.34
CA THR A 45 18.82 47.12 -34.40
C THR A 45 17.70 46.15 -34.84
N VAL A 46 16.65 46.73 -35.41
CA VAL A 46 15.49 46.10 -36.06
C VAL A 46 15.90 45.43 -37.38
N ASP A 47 15.34 44.27 -37.71
CA ASP A 47 14.93 43.97 -39.08
C ASP A 47 13.72 43.04 -39.09
N ASN A 48 12.71 43.45 -39.85
CA ASN A 48 11.50 42.71 -40.16
C ASN A 48 11.78 41.77 -41.32
N ASP A 49 11.39 40.50 -41.19
CA ASP A 49 11.02 39.73 -42.38
C ASP A 49 9.86 38.78 -42.09
N GLN A 50 9.09 38.56 -43.14
CA GLN A 50 7.65 38.38 -43.12
C GLN A 50 7.26 36.91 -43.26
N SER A 51 6.16 36.54 -42.57
CA SER A 51 5.21 35.49 -42.95
C SER A 51 5.60 34.01 -42.79
N ALA A 52 4.98 33.34 -41.81
CA ALA A 52 4.22 32.11 -42.05
C ALA A 52 3.31 31.83 -40.85
N ALA A 53 2.00 31.80 -41.11
CA ALA A 53 1.01 31.36 -40.16
C ALA A 53 1.27 29.91 -39.73
N ALA A 54 1.46 29.70 -38.43
CA ALA A 54 1.13 28.44 -37.79
C ALA A 54 0.36 28.80 -36.52
N ASN A 55 -0.95 28.55 -36.54
CA ASN A 55 -1.76 28.46 -35.33
C ASN A 55 -1.10 27.42 -34.42
N ALA A 56 -0.26 27.88 -33.50
CA ALA A 56 0.21 27.08 -32.39
C ALA A 56 -0.97 26.98 -31.42
N THR A 57 -1.83 26.01 -31.66
CA THR A 57 -2.76 25.50 -30.64
C THR A 57 -1.92 25.23 -29.40
N PRO A 58 -2.28 25.73 -28.22
CA PRO A 58 -1.64 25.28 -27.00
C PRO A 58 -1.86 23.77 -26.94
N LYS A 59 -0.78 22.99 -27.06
CA LYS A 59 -0.81 21.59 -26.62
C LYS A 59 -1.07 21.67 -25.13
N THR A 60 -2.33 21.61 -24.73
CA THR A 60 -2.72 21.08 -23.44
C THR A 60 -2.06 19.71 -23.37
N SER A 61 -0.92 19.66 -22.68
CA SER A 61 -0.45 18.43 -22.08
C SER A 61 -1.60 17.93 -21.23
N ASN A 62 -2.39 17.02 -21.81
CA ASN A 62 -3.32 16.18 -21.09
C ASN A 62 -2.46 15.31 -20.17
N THR A 63 -2.03 15.88 -19.05
CA THR A 63 -1.76 15.08 -17.87
C THR A 63 -3.03 14.26 -17.68
N PRO A 64 -2.98 12.92 -17.76
CA PRO A 64 -4.14 12.11 -17.44
C PRO A 64 -4.61 12.58 -16.06
N ALA A 65 -5.87 13.00 -15.95
CA ALA A 65 -6.47 13.24 -14.65
C ALA A 65 -6.16 12.02 -13.78
N LEU A 66 -5.77 12.21 -12.51
CA LEU A 66 -5.51 11.08 -11.61
C LEU A 66 -6.77 10.21 -11.58
N SER A 67 -6.74 9.09 -12.30
CA SER A 67 -7.78 8.08 -12.26
C SER A 67 -7.73 7.48 -10.86
N GLY A 68 -8.74 7.73 -10.04
CA GLY A 68 -8.83 7.28 -8.66
C GLY A 68 -9.96 7.99 -7.95
N VAL A 69 -10.40 7.43 -6.82
CA VAL A 69 -11.37 8.08 -5.92
C VAL A 69 -10.82 9.43 -5.51
N GLN A 70 -11.64 10.48 -5.60
CA GLN A 70 -11.24 11.85 -5.23
C GLN A 70 -11.95 12.34 -3.99
N ASP A 71 -13.09 11.73 -3.66
CA ASP A 71 -13.91 12.12 -2.52
C ASP A 71 -14.21 10.92 -1.61
N ALA A 72 -13.90 11.10 -0.32
CA ALA A 72 -14.21 10.11 0.70
C ALA A 72 -15.74 9.87 0.83
N GLN A 73 -16.58 10.81 0.43
CA GLN A 73 -18.03 10.63 0.44
C GLN A 73 -18.49 9.49 -0.47
N GLU A 74 -17.69 9.10 -1.46
CA GLU A 74 -18.01 7.98 -2.34
C GLU A 74 -18.03 6.62 -1.63
N TYR A 75 -17.38 6.49 -0.46
CA TYR A 75 -17.43 5.26 0.36
C TYR A 75 -18.71 5.14 1.19
N MET A 76 -19.51 6.21 1.28
CA MET A 76 -20.73 6.19 2.10
C MET A 76 -21.71 5.14 1.61
N CYS A 77 -22.14 4.33 2.57
CA CYS A 77 -23.22 3.39 2.37
C CYS A 77 -24.51 4.11 1.93
N LYS A 78 -25.08 3.68 0.81
CA LYS A 78 -26.30 4.26 0.22
C LYS A 78 -27.60 3.55 0.65
N ASN A 79 -27.50 2.43 1.34
CA ASN A 79 -28.61 1.50 1.59
C ASN A 79 -29.33 1.70 2.94
N GLY A 80 -29.22 2.89 3.54
CA GLY A 80 -29.85 3.22 4.83
C GLY A 80 -29.26 2.45 6.02
N VAL A 81 -29.61 2.86 7.24
CA VAL A 81 -28.93 2.46 8.51
C VAL A 81 -28.74 0.94 8.67
N ASN A 82 -29.72 0.14 8.25
CA ASN A 82 -29.65 -1.32 8.35
C ASN A 82 -28.81 -1.98 7.25
N GLY A 83 -28.76 -1.40 6.04
CA GLY A 83 -27.93 -1.91 4.94
C GLY A 83 -26.43 -1.69 5.18
N CYS A 84 -26.09 -0.70 6.00
CA CYS A 84 -24.69 -0.33 6.27
C CYS A 84 -24.04 -1.21 7.35
N LYS A 85 -24.84 -1.71 8.31
CA LYS A 85 -24.32 -2.52 9.42
C LYS A 85 -23.68 -3.85 8.96
N ILE A 86 -24.10 -4.38 7.81
CA ILE A 86 -23.55 -5.59 7.18
C ILE A 86 -22.87 -5.22 5.85
N SER A 87 -22.13 -4.12 5.84
CA SER A 87 -21.42 -3.68 4.65
C SER A 87 -20.02 -4.28 4.57
N GLY A 88 -19.55 -4.53 3.33
CA GLY A 88 -18.22 -5.07 3.07
C GLY A 88 -17.09 -4.12 3.50
N PRO A 89 -15.82 -4.54 3.35
CA PRO A 89 -14.68 -3.75 3.79
C PRO A 89 -14.54 -2.39 3.06
N PHE A 90 -15.14 -2.25 1.87
CA PHE A 90 -15.06 -1.06 1.00
C PHE A 90 -16.12 0.01 1.27
N VAL A 91 -17.00 -0.20 2.23
CA VAL A 91 -18.13 0.69 2.50
C VAL A 91 -17.98 1.26 3.90
N ALA A 92 -18.30 2.54 4.05
CA ALA A 92 -18.28 3.26 5.31
C ALA A 92 -19.69 3.54 5.83
N ASN A 93 -19.83 3.43 7.14
CA ASN A 93 -21.02 3.70 7.93
C ASN A 93 -21.04 5.15 8.45
N SER A 94 -19.90 5.84 8.36
CA SER A 94 -19.76 7.24 8.77
C SER A 94 -18.70 7.99 7.99
N GLU A 95 -18.78 9.32 8.00
CA GLU A 95 -17.79 10.19 7.37
C GLU A 95 -16.35 9.95 7.86
N ALA A 96 -16.19 9.63 9.15
CA ALA A 96 -14.88 9.32 9.72
C ALA A 96 -14.32 8.03 9.13
N GLU A 97 -15.16 6.99 9.00
CA GLU A 97 -14.77 5.73 8.37
C GLU A 97 -14.50 5.90 6.86
N ALA A 98 -15.25 6.75 6.17
CA ALA A 98 -14.99 7.09 4.76
C ALA A 98 -13.62 7.73 4.57
N LYS A 99 -13.29 8.74 5.37
CA LYS A 99 -11.98 9.40 5.35
C LYS A 99 -10.87 8.40 5.67
N TRP A 100 -11.13 7.48 6.58
CA TRP A 100 -10.21 6.40 6.90
C TRP A 100 -10.00 5.45 5.70
N LEU A 101 -11.04 5.02 5.01
CA LEU A 101 -10.91 4.15 3.83
C LEU A 101 -10.10 4.83 2.72
N PHE A 102 -10.42 6.10 2.45
CA PHE A 102 -9.70 6.93 1.50
C PHE A 102 -8.22 7.06 1.84
N SER A 103 -7.88 7.37 3.10
CA SER A 103 -6.48 7.57 3.51
C SER A 103 -5.63 6.30 3.53
N HIS A 104 -6.27 5.11 3.58
CA HIS A 104 -5.57 3.82 3.65
C HIS A 104 -5.63 3.03 2.33
N GLY A 105 -6.02 3.69 1.22
CA GLY A 105 -5.88 3.17 -0.14
C GLY A 105 -6.91 2.12 -0.56
N TYR A 106 -8.04 2.05 0.13
CA TYR A 106 -9.16 1.19 -0.29
C TYR A 106 -9.82 1.76 -1.54
N PRO A 107 -10.25 0.94 -2.50
CA PRO A 107 -11.13 1.40 -3.57
C PRO A 107 -12.57 1.57 -3.06
N THR A 108 -13.36 2.41 -3.72
CA THR A 108 -14.82 2.28 -3.69
C THR A 108 -15.23 1.05 -4.49
N GLU A 109 -16.45 0.55 -4.31
CA GLU A 109 -16.93 -0.61 -5.08
C GLU A 109 -16.94 -0.33 -6.60
N ALA A 110 -17.31 0.89 -7.00
CA ALA A 110 -17.31 1.31 -8.40
C ALA A 110 -15.88 1.38 -8.96
N GLU A 111 -14.93 1.91 -8.20
CA GLU A 111 -13.53 1.96 -8.60
C GLU A 111 -12.92 0.55 -8.70
N LEU A 112 -13.22 -0.33 -7.74
CA LEU A 112 -12.78 -1.71 -7.79
C LEU A 112 -13.28 -2.41 -9.06
N ALA A 113 -14.59 -2.30 -9.35
CA ALA A 113 -15.18 -2.88 -10.54
C ALA A 113 -14.51 -2.35 -11.83
N ARG A 114 -14.25 -1.04 -11.90
CA ARG A 114 -13.53 -0.43 -13.04
C ARG A 114 -12.12 -1.00 -13.17
N LEU A 115 -11.33 -0.99 -12.10
CA LEU A 115 -9.94 -1.47 -12.09
C LEU A 115 -9.84 -2.95 -12.47
N GLU A 116 -10.82 -3.77 -12.07
CA GLU A 116 -10.83 -5.19 -12.41
C GLU A 116 -10.97 -5.45 -13.91
N THR A 117 -11.58 -4.54 -14.67
CA THR A 117 -11.68 -4.63 -16.15
C THR A 117 -10.40 -4.25 -16.90
N LEU A 118 -9.47 -3.54 -16.24
CA LEU A 118 -8.28 -3.01 -16.90
C LEU A 118 -7.26 -4.09 -17.24
N SER A 119 -6.51 -3.85 -18.32
CA SER A 119 -5.34 -4.64 -18.69
C SER A 119 -4.20 -4.45 -17.68
N LEU A 120 -3.22 -5.35 -17.70
CA LEU A 120 -2.07 -5.27 -16.81
C LEU A 120 -1.24 -3.99 -17.04
N ASP A 121 -1.12 -3.54 -18.29
CA ASP A 121 -0.39 -2.32 -18.64
C ASP A 121 -1.14 -1.05 -18.19
N GLN A 122 -2.47 -1.04 -18.32
CA GLN A 122 -3.30 0.05 -17.80
C GLN A 122 -3.21 0.15 -16.27
N LEU A 123 -3.31 -0.99 -15.57
CA LEU A 123 -3.15 -1.05 -14.12
C LEU A 123 -1.77 -0.58 -13.66
N LYS A 124 -0.72 -0.97 -14.40
CA LYS A 124 0.64 -0.50 -14.13
C LYS A 124 0.75 1.01 -14.30
N ALA A 125 0.17 1.57 -15.36
CA ALA A 125 0.19 3.01 -15.61
C ALA A 125 -0.55 3.79 -14.50
N GLU A 126 -1.73 3.35 -14.08
CA GLU A 126 -2.47 3.98 -12.98
C GLU A 126 -1.75 3.83 -11.63
N SER A 127 -1.15 2.66 -11.38
CA SER A 127 -0.29 2.48 -10.21
C SER A 127 0.90 3.43 -10.21
N GLN A 128 1.50 3.72 -11.37
CA GLN A 128 2.62 4.66 -11.50
C GLN A 128 2.17 6.12 -11.36
N ALA A 129 0.91 6.41 -11.68
CA ALA A 129 0.27 7.71 -11.44
C ALA A 129 -0.15 7.93 -9.98
N GLY A 130 0.03 6.93 -9.11
CA GLY A 130 -0.24 7.04 -7.67
C GLY A 130 -1.58 6.49 -7.21
N ASN A 131 -2.36 5.84 -8.08
CA ASN A 131 -3.59 5.17 -7.64
C ASN A 131 -3.25 3.94 -6.78
N GLN A 132 -3.51 4.06 -5.47
CA GLN A 132 -3.21 3.05 -4.48
C GLN A 132 -3.98 1.74 -4.69
N ALA A 133 -5.26 1.81 -5.07
CA ALA A 133 -6.06 0.62 -5.37
C ALA A 133 -5.56 -0.08 -6.65
N ALA A 134 -5.23 0.68 -7.69
CA ALA A 134 -4.63 0.16 -8.91
C ALA A 134 -3.30 -0.56 -8.64
N THR A 135 -2.47 -0.05 -7.71
CA THR A 135 -1.25 -0.75 -7.26
C THR A 135 -1.56 -2.15 -6.71
N VAL A 136 -2.63 -2.29 -5.91
CA VAL A 136 -3.02 -3.57 -5.33
C VAL A 136 -3.54 -4.52 -6.41
N ILE A 137 -4.42 -4.04 -7.29
CA ILE A 137 -4.94 -4.88 -8.38
C ILE A 137 -3.84 -5.27 -9.38
N TYR A 138 -2.91 -4.35 -9.69
CA TYR A 138 -1.72 -4.63 -10.49
C TYR A 138 -0.86 -5.72 -9.84
N GLY A 139 -0.58 -5.62 -8.55
CA GLY A 139 0.17 -6.61 -7.79
C GLY A 139 -0.51 -7.98 -7.79
N LYS A 140 -1.83 -8.01 -7.56
CA LYS A 140 -2.66 -9.23 -7.59
C LYS A 140 -2.61 -9.90 -8.96
N LYS A 141 -2.95 -9.18 -10.04
CA LYS A 141 -2.92 -9.75 -11.41
C LYS A 141 -1.51 -10.17 -11.83
N THR A 142 -0.47 -9.45 -11.41
CA THR A 142 0.93 -9.85 -11.67
C THR A 142 1.28 -11.16 -10.98
N ALA A 143 0.80 -11.37 -9.73
CA ALA A 143 1.10 -12.60 -9.00
C ALA A 143 0.34 -13.81 -9.53
N LEU A 144 -0.93 -13.61 -9.94
CA LEU A 144 -1.81 -14.70 -10.37
C LEU A 144 -1.56 -15.14 -11.82
N ASN A 145 -1.25 -14.19 -12.71
CA ASN A 145 -1.13 -14.45 -14.15
C ASN A 145 0.32 -14.37 -14.65
N GLY A 146 1.28 -14.20 -13.76
CA GLY A 146 2.66 -13.89 -14.11
C GLY A 146 3.64 -14.25 -13.01
N PRO A 147 4.73 -13.49 -12.83
CA PRO A 147 5.73 -13.81 -11.83
C PRO A 147 5.20 -13.59 -10.41
N PHE A 148 4.83 -14.68 -9.73
CA PHE A 148 4.25 -14.69 -8.38
C PHE A 148 4.97 -13.73 -7.41
N TYR A 149 6.28 -13.92 -7.22
CA TYR A 149 7.08 -13.13 -6.27
C TYR A 149 7.20 -11.66 -6.65
N LYS A 150 7.08 -11.31 -7.95
CA LYS A 150 7.05 -9.91 -8.38
C LYS A 150 5.76 -9.24 -7.90
N GLY A 151 4.63 -9.90 -8.08
CA GLY A 151 3.33 -9.44 -7.59
C GLY A 151 3.28 -9.32 -6.07
N ILE A 152 3.76 -10.33 -5.35
CA ILE A 152 3.93 -10.28 -3.89
C ILE A 152 4.80 -9.10 -3.46
N GLY A 153 5.91 -8.85 -4.16
CA GLY A 153 6.80 -7.72 -3.88
C GLY A 153 6.10 -6.36 -4.04
N ILE A 154 5.23 -6.20 -5.05
CA ILE A 154 4.41 -4.99 -5.24
C ILE A 154 3.47 -4.81 -4.04
N LEU A 155 2.71 -5.85 -3.70
CA LEU A 155 1.73 -5.80 -2.62
C LEU A 155 2.37 -5.52 -1.26
N ARG A 156 3.50 -6.17 -0.93
CA ARG A 156 4.21 -5.93 0.33
C ARG A 156 4.72 -4.50 0.45
N ARG A 157 5.22 -3.91 -0.64
CA ARG A 157 5.65 -2.50 -0.64
C ARG A 157 4.47 -1.56 -0.44
N ALA A 158 3.33 -1.82 -1.08
CA ALA A 158 2.11 -1.05 -0.88
C ALA A 158 1.64 -1.12 0.59
N ALA A 159 1.60 -2.32 1.16
CA ALA A 159 1.26 -2.53 2.57
C ALA A 159 2.20 -1.76 3.51
N VAL A 160 3.52 -1.83 3.31
CA VAL A 160 4.51 -1.07 4.11
C VAL A 160 4.36 0.45 3.93
N ALA A 161 3.89 0.91 2.77
CA ALA A 161 3.65 2.33 2.48
C ALA A 161 2.33 2.89 3.06
N GLY A 162 1.53 2.08 3.76
CA GLY A 162 0.30 2.52 4.42
C GLY A 162 -0.98 2.13 3.70
N ASN A 163 -0.89 1.41 2.58
CA ASN A 163 -2.06 0.91 1.88
C ASN A 163 -2.55 -0.40 2.55
N LEU A 164 -3.53 -0.29 3.44
CA LEU A 164 -4.09 -1.44 4.17
C LEU A 164 -4.87 -2.38 3.24
N TYR A 165 -5.41 -1.88 2.12
CA TYR A 165 -6.05 -2.72 1.12
C TYR A 165 -5.08 -3.74 0.49
N ALA A 166 -3.76 -3.47 0.51
CA ALA A 166 -2.77 -4.43 0.04
C ALA A 166 -2.74 -5.75 0.85
N TYR A 167 -3.20 -5.75 2.10
CA TYR A 167 -3.34 -6.98 2.88
C TYR A 167 -4.44 -7.90 2.32
N TYR A 168 -5.53 -7.33 1.79
CA TYR A 168 -6.55 -8.08 1.07
C TYR A 168 -5.98 -8.66 -0.23
N GLY A 169 -5.21 -7.87 -0.98
CA GLY A 169 -4.53 -8.36 -2.18
C GLY A 169 -3.57 -9.52 -1.89
N LEU A 170 -2.78 -9.45 -0.81
CA LEU A 170 -1.92 -10.54 -0.37
C LEU A 170 -2.75 -11.78 0.02
N SER A 171 -3.85 -11.56 0.75
CA SER A 171 -4.76 -12.62 1.15
C SER A 171 -5.34 -13.37 -0.05
N ASP A 172 -5.84 -12.63 -1.04
CA ASP A 172 -6.46 -13.18 -2.25
C ASP A 172 -5.47 -13.98 -3.07
N VAL A 173 -4.25 -13.48 -3.24
CA VAL A 173 -3.20 -14.16 -4.01
C VAL A 173 -2.87 -15.53 -3.39
N TYR A 174 -2.69 -15.59 -2.07
CA TYR A 174 -2.41 -16.86 -1.38
C TYR A 174 -3.62 -17.78 -1.26
N ALA A 175 -4.84 -17.24 -1.35
CA ALA A 175 -6.06 -18.03 -1.37
C ALA A 175 -6.36 -18.67 -2.71
N SER A 176 -5.88 -18.05 -3.78
CA SER A 176 -6.17 -18.45 -5.14
C SER A 176 -5.68 -19.87 -5.40
N ASP A 177 -6.47 -20.63 -6.15
CA ASP A 177 -6.11 -21.99 -6.52
C ASP A 177 -4.92 -21.95 -7.49
N GLY A 178 -3.80 -22.54 -7.08
CA GLY A 178 -2.56 -22.56 -7.82
C GLY A 178 -1.42 -23.16 -6.99
N GLU A 179 -0.24 -23.25 -7.59
CA GLU A 179 0.95 -23.84 -6.96
C GLU A 179 1.34 -23.16 -5.63
N ASN A 180 1.09 -21.86 -5.53
CA ASN A 180 1.45 -21.06 -4.35
C ASN A 180 0.29 -20.90 -3.35
N LYS A 181 -0.77 -21.71 -3.47
CA LYS A 181 -1.90 -21.68 -2.53
C LYS A 181 -1.40 -21.93 -1.10
N ASN A 182 -1.70 -21.01 -0.21
CA ASN A 182 -1.36 -21.10 1.21
C ASN A 182 -2.46 -20.41 2.03
N ILE A 183 -3.37 -21.21 2.59
CA ILE A 183 -4.50 -20.68 3.34
C ILE A 183 -4.08 -20.00 4.65
N VAL A 184 -2.98 -20.46 5.26
CA VAL A 184 -2.42 -19.86 6.48
C VAL A 184 -1.89 -18.46 6.18
N ASP A 185 -1.07 -18.28 5.13
CA ASP A 185 -0.58 -16.95 4.75
C ASP A 185 -1.74 -16.05 4.32
N SER A 186 -2.70 -16.58 3.56
CA SER A 186 -3.89 -15.84 3.14
C SER A 186 -4.61 -15.20 4.34
N LEU A 187 -4.82 -15.97 5.40
CA LEU A 187 -5.51 -15.48 6.59
C LEU A 187 -4.64 -14.68 7.53
N ALA A 188 -3.35 -14.98 7.59
CA ALA A 188 -2.43 -14.18 8.37
C ALA A 188 -2.39 -12.71 7.89
N TYR A 189 -2.54 -12.47 6.58
CA TYR A 189 -2.66 -11.10 6.07
C TYR A 189 -3.98 -10.42 6.43
N LEU A 190 -5.13 -11.12 6.43
CA LEU A 190 -6.40 -10.54 6.90
C LEU A 190 -6.37 -10.27 8.41
N ARG A 191 -5.78 -11.18 9.19
CA ARG A 191 -5.53 -10.97 10.62
C ARG A 191 -4.60 -9.80 10.86
N LEU A 192 -3.58 -9.64 10.03
CA LEU A 192 -2.70 -8.46 10.11
C LEU A 192 -3.49 -7.18 9.82
N ALA A 193 -4.34 -7.15 8.79
CA ALA A 193 -5.22 -6.02 8.51
C ALA A 193 -6.09 -5.66 9.73
N TYR A 194 -6.68 -6.68 10.38
CA TYR A 194 -7.43 -6.53 11.62
C TYR A 194 -6.58 -5.92 12.74
N ILE A 195 -5.39 -6.47 13.01
CA ILE A 195 -4.47 -6.01 14.06
C ILE A 195 -4.02 -4.56 13.84
N VAL A 196 -3.80 -4.14 12.58
CA VAL A 196 -3.33 -2.77 12.28
C VAL A 196 -4.44 -1.74 12.19
N GLY A 197 -5.71 -2.16 12.20
CA GLY A 197 -6.84 -1.26 12.40
C GLY A 197 -8.11 -1.56 11.61
N ASP A 198 -8.11 -2.46 10.62
CA ASP A 198 -9.31 -2.75 9.84
C ASP A 198 -10.22 -3.77 10.54
N SER A 199 -11.13 -3.26 11.37
CA SER A 199 -12.09 -4.10 12.09
C SER A 199 -12.98 -4.95 11.16
N LYS A 200 -13.27 -4.51 9.93
CA LYS A 200 -14.11 -5.26 8.96
C LYS A 200 -13.38 -6.44 8.32
N ALA A 201 -12.06 -6.55 8.47
CA ALA A 201 -11.34 -7.76 8.09
C ALA A 201 -11.82 -9.01 8.85
N SER A 202 -12.45 -8.84 10.02
CA SER A 202 -13.07 -9.94 10.78
C SER A 202 -14.14 -10.71 10.00
N GLY A 203 -15.00 -10.01 9.24
CA GLY A 203 -16.00 -10.67 8.39
C GLY A 203 -15.37 -11.45 7.23
N GLU A 204 -14.26 -10.94 6.71
CA GLU A 204 -13.46 -11.57 5.66
C GLU A 204 -12.76 -12.84 6.18
N ILE A 205 -12.23 -12.80 7.41
CA ILE A 205 -11.65 -13.95 8.12
C ILE A 205 -12.71 -15.03 8.34
N ALA A 206 -13.89 -14.66 8.85
CA ALA A 206 -14.97 -15.59 9.13
C ALA A 206 -15.42 -16.35 7.87
N ARG A 207 -15.47 -15.66 6.71
CA ARG A 207 -15.85 -16.27 5.43
C ARG A 207 -14.86 -17.32 4.91
N ARG A 208 -13.63 -17.40 5.43
CA ARG A 208 -12.66 -18.42 5.00
C ARG A 208 -12.91 -19.81 5.59
N GLY A 209 -13.77 -19.94 6.61
CA GLY A 209 -14.29 -21.23 7.06
C GLY A 209 -13.23 -22.22 7.57
N LEU A 210 -12.23 -21.75 8.30
CA LEU A 210 -11.12 -22.59 8.80
C LEU A 210 -11.48 -23.52 9.96
N SER A 211 -10.71 -24.59 10.08
CA SER A 211 -10.62 -25.38 11.32
C SER A 211 -9.95 -24.61 12.46
N SER A 212 -10.13 -25.08 13.70
CA SER A 212 -9.49 -24.49 14.88
C SER A 212 -7.96 -24.48 14.80
N VAL A 213 -7.36 -25.51 14.20
CA VAL A 213 -5.89 -25.62 14.07
C VAL A 213 -5.36 -24.58 13.10
N GLU A 214 -5.98 -24.43 11.93
CA GLU A 214 -5.57 -23.44 10.94
C GLU A 214 -5.72 -22.02 11.48
N ASN A 215 -6.71 -21.77 12.33
CA ASN A 215 -6.86 -20.49 13.01
C ASN A 215 -5.64 -20.16 13.89
N VAL A 216 -5.24 -21.09 14.76
CA VAL A 216 -4.06 -20.89 15.63
C VAL A 216 -2.80 -20.63 14.82
N VAL A 217 -2.53 -21.42 13.79
CA VAL A 217 -1.33 -21.26 12.96
C VAL A 217 -1.35 -19.91 12.21
N ALA A 218 -2.51 -19.47 11.74
CA ALA A 218 -2.65 -18.17 11.09
C ALA A 218 -2.52 -16.99 12.08
N ASP A 219 -2.92 -17.15 13.35
CA ASP A 219 -2.67 -16.16 14.41
C ASP A 219 -1.17 -16.02 14.72
N GLU A 220 -0.45 -17.14 14.89
CA GLU A 220 1.01 -17.14 15.08
C GLU A 220 1.72 -16.48 13.89
N ARG A 221 1.26 -16.82 12.68
CA ARG A 221 1.79 -16.23 11.44
C ARG A 221 1.53 -14.74 11.37
N ALA A 222 0.32 -14.27 11.71
CA ALA A 222 -0.03 -12.86 11.74
C ALA A 222 0.84 -12.09 12.75
N ALA A 223 1.10 -12.65 13.93
CA ALA A 223 2.00 -12.03 14.92
C ALA A 223 3.44 -11.87 14.38
N SER A 224 3.94 -12.88 13.67
CA SER A 224 5.26 -12.82 13.01
C SER A 224 5.29 -11.74 11.91
N LEU A 225 4.25 -11.66 11.09
CA LEU A 225 4.11 -10.62 10.07
C LEU A 225 4.00 -9.23 10.72
N TYR A 226 3.23 -9.07 11.80
CA TYR A 226 3.10 -7.82 12.51
C TYR A 226 4.47 -7.28 12.94
N LYS A 227 5.39 -8.09 13.46
CA LYS A 227 6.76 -7.65 13.78
C LYS A 227 7.52 -7.08 12.57
N THR A 228 7.23 -7.57 11.37
CA THR A 228 7.89 -7.13 10.13
C THR A 228 7.26 -5.84 9.58
N PHE A 229 5.92 -5.74 9.61
CA PHE A 229 5.18 -4.61 9.04
C PHE A 229 5.00 -3.43 10.01
N SER A 230 4.89 -3.69 11.32
CA SER A 230 4.68 -2.66 12.37
C SER A 230 5.89 -1.77 12.64
N LYS A 231 7.10 -2.16 12.22
CA LYS A 231 8.30 -1.31 12.37
C LYS A 231 8.14 0.07 11.73
N TYR A 232 7.19 0.23 10.82
CA TYR A 232 6.99 1.45 10.05
C TYR A 232 5.60 2.06 10.20
N GLN A 233 4.67 1.42 10.93
CA GLN A 233 3.27 1.85 10.99
C GLN A 233 2.72 1.73 12.41
N ARG A 234 2.28 2.87 12.95
CA ARG A 234 1.41 2.86 14.12
C ARG A 234 0.03 2.33 13.68
N PRO A 235 -0.61 1.45 14.47
CA PRO A 235 -2.00 1.09 14.21
C PRO A 235 -2.85 2.35 14.06
N SER A 236 -3.72 2.34 13.06
CA SER A 236 -4.66 3.42 12.75
C SER A 236 -6.04 2.80 12.76
N PRO A 237 -6.69 2.67 13.94
CA PRO A 237 -7.95 1.97 14.05
C PRO A 237 -9.03 2.57 13.15
N ARG A 238 -9.74 1.72 12.42
CA ARG A 238 -10.94 2.08 11.67
C ARG A 238 -12.00 2.58 12.65
N PRO A 239 -12.53 3.81 12.47
CA PRO A 239 -13.55 4.36 13.37
C PRO A 239 -14.75 3.43 13.53
N ILE A 240 -15.22 3.31 14.77
CA ILE A 240 -16.42 2.54 15.12
C ILE A 240 -17.46 3.56 15.58
N GLU A 241 -18.63 3.54 14.96
CA GLU A 241 -19.78 4.39 15.29
C GLU A 241 -21.03 3.53 15.54
#